data_AF-A0A533S5S5-F1
#
_entry.id   AF-A0A533S5S5-F1
#
_cell.length_a   1.000
_cell.length_b   1.000
_cell.length_c   1.000
_cell.angle_alpha   90.00
_cell.angle_beta   90.00
_cell.angle_gamma   90.00
#
_symmetry.space_group_name_H-M   'P 1'
#
loop_
_entity.id
_entity.type
_entity.pdbx_description
1 polymer ?
#
loop_
_entity_poly.entity_id
_entity_poly.type
_entity_poly.pdbx_seq_one_letter_code
_entity_poly.pdbx_strand_id
1 'polypeptide(L)'
;MNYLLAIKSLYVINGFIAVLMYIPQIVALWKNRNDSASVSPITFGGWSLGCVITILYAWFFVGDKIFTAVSAGNLIGSGTVFLLIAKKRFHSKTKESILP
;
A
#
# COMPACT_ATOMS: atom_id res chain seq x y z
N MET A 1 -33.08 3.63 6.53
CA MET A 1 -32.56 2.24 6.44
C MET A 1 -31.68 2.00 5.20
N ASN A 2 -32.11 2.38 3.98
CA ASN A 2 -31.37 2.02 2.75
C ASN A 2 -30.04 2.75 2.52
N TYR A 3 -29.86 3.97 3.03
CA TYR A 3 -28.65 4.76 2.78
C TYR A 3 -27.40 4.22 3.50
N LEU A 4 -27.54 3.69 4.72
CA LEU A 4 -26.40 3.11 5.46
C LEU A 4 -25.84 1.88 4.75
N LEU A 5 -26.72 1.01 4.24
CA LEU A 5 -26.32 -0.16 3.48
C LEU A 5 -25.64 0.26 2.16
N ALA A 6 -26.19 1.26 1.47
CA ALA A 6 -25.59 1.80 0.25
C ALA A 6 -24.18 2.36 0.51
N ILE A 7 -24.00 3.17 1.56
CA ILE A 7 -22.69 3.71 1.95
C ILE A 7 -21.70 2.59 2.28
N LYS A 8 -22.14 1.56 3.02
CA LYS A 8 -21.31 0.41 3.37
C LYS A 8 -20.87 -0.37 2.12
N SER A 9 -21.76 -0.57 1.16
CA SER A 9 -21.42 -1.22 -0.12
C SER A 9 -20.44 -0.38 -0.94
N LEU A 10 -20.66 0.94 -1.04
CA LEU A 10 -19.73 1.85 -1.70
C LEU A 10 -18.34 1.83 -1.04
N TYR A 11 -18.29 1.77 0.28
CA TYR A 11 -17.04 1.66 1.02
C TYR A 11 -16.27 0.37 0.68
N VAL A 12 -16.96 -0.78 0.63
CA VAL A 12 -16.36 -2.06 0.23
C VAL A 12 -15.83 -2.01 -1.20
N ILE A 13 -16.64 -1.51 -2.13
CA ILE A 13 -16.26 -1.36 -3.54
C ILE A 13 -15.04 -0.45 -3.68
N ASN A 14 -15.03 0.69 -2.99
CA ASN A 14 -13.90 1.61 -2.97
C ASN A 14 -12.63 0.92 -2.42
N GLY A 15 -12.76 0.17 -1.32
CA GLY A 15 -11.65 -0.62 -0.77
C GLY A 15 -11.09 -1.61 -1.77
N PHE A 16 -11.94 -2.32 -2.51
CA PHE A 16 -11.52 -3.26 -3.53
C PHE A 16 -10.81 -2.57 -4.70
N ILE A 17 -11.37 -1.47 -5.22
CA ILE A 17 -10.76 -0.66 -6.28
C ILE A 17 -9.39 -0.14 -5.82
N ALA A 18 -9.28 0.39 -4.61
CA ALA A 18 -8.03 0.89 -4.05
C ALA A 18 -6.94 -0.19 -4.02
N VAL A 19 -7.30 -1.43 -3.61
CA VAL A 19 -6.37 -2.57 -3.64
C VAL A 19 -5.92 -2.90 -5.07
N LEU A 20 -6.85 -2.94 -6.03
CA LEU A 20 -6.52 -3.20 -7.43
C LEU A 20 -5.62 -2.12 -8.05
N MET A 21 -5.78 -0.87 -7.63
CA MET A 21 -4.96 0.25 -8.13
C MET A 21 -3.48 0.13 -7.74
N TYR A 22 -3.10 -0.70 -6.77
CA TYR A 22 -1.69 -0.98 -6.51
C TYR A 22 -1.07 -1.92 -7.56
N ILE A 23 -1.85 -2.75 -8.26
CA ILE A 23 -1.35 -3.71 -9.25
C ILE A 23 -0.52 -3.03 -10.35
N PRO A 24 -1.01 -2.00 -11.07
CA PRO A 24 -0.21 -1.35 -12.12
C PRO A 24 1.08 -0.75 -11.57
N GLN A 25 1.05 -0.17 -10.37
CA GLN A 25 2.23 0.40 -9.72
C GLN A 25 3.27 -0.69 -9.37
N ILE A 26 2.80 -1.83 -8.84
CA ILE A 26 3.64 -3.00 -8.54
C ILE A 26 4.26 -3.56 -9.81
N VAL A 27 3.46 -3.73 -10.88
CA VAL A 27 3.94 -4.25 -12.17
C VAL A 27 4.97 -3.33 -12.80
N ALA A 28 4.72 -2.02 -12.81
CA ALA A 28 5.67 -1.02 -13.33
C ALA A 28 6.98 -1.04 -12.55
N LEU A 29 6.89 -1.01 -11.22
CA LEU A 29 8.06 -1.11 -10.35
C LEU A 29 8.76 -2.45 -10.45
N TRP A 30 8.10 -3.54 -10.79
CA TRP A 30 8.77 -4.83 -10.96
C TRP A 30 9.56 -4.86 -12.27
N LYS A 31 8.92 -4.49 -13.40
CA LYS A 31 9.49 -4.52 -14.75
C LYS A 31 10.65 -3.54 -14.94
N ASN A 32 10.50 -2.29 -14.49
CA ASN A 32 11.46 -1.23 -14.79
C ASN A 32 12.36 -0.93 -13.58
N ARG A 33 13.68 -1.04 -13.74
CA ARG A 33 14.66 -0.81 -12.65
C ARG A 33 14.80 0.68 -12.29
N ASN A 34 14.76 1.55 -13.28
CA ASN A 34 14.97 2.99 -13.11
C ASN A 34 13.75 3.72 -12.53
N ASP A 35 12.54 3.16 -12.68
CA ASP A 35 11.30 3.79 -12.21
C ASP A 35 11.18 3.89 -10.68
N SER A 36 12.03 3.18 -9.92
CA SER A 36 12.05 3.27 -8.46
C SER A 36 12.63 4.58 -7.92
N ALA A 37 13.38 5.34 -8.74
CA ALA A 37 13.96 6.61 -8.35
C ALA A 37 12.92 7.75 -8.33
N SER A 38 11.96 7.73 -9.26
CA SER A 38 10.89 8.74 -9.39
C SER A 38 9.74 8.52 -8.40
N VAL A 39 9.61 7.32 -7.83
CA VAL A 39 8.55 7.00 -6.87
C VAL A 39 9.03 7.25 -5.43
N SER A 40 8.26 8.03 -4.67
CA SER A 40 8.57 8.38 -3.28
C SER A 40 8.37 7.20 -2.32
N PRO A 41 9.42 6.69 -1.64
CA PRO A 41 9.27 5.67 -0.61
C PRO A 41 8.55 6.20 0.64
N ILE A 42 8.65 7.51 0.92
CA ILE A 42 8.01 8.13 2.08
C ILE A 42 6.49 8.04 1.95
N THR A 43 5.96 8.24 0.75
CA THR A 43 4.52 8.16 0.49
C THR A 43 3.98 6.77 0.80
N PHE A 44 4.57 5.72 0.20
CA PHE A 44 4.08 4.36 0.40
C PHE A 44 4.42 3.79 1.79
N GLY A 45 5.54 4.20 2.39
CA GLY A 45 5.86 3.88 3.77
C GLY A 45 4.91 4.53 4.78
N GLY A 46 4.58 5.82 4.58
CA GLY A 46 3.60 6.54 5.38
C GLY A 46 2.20 5.93 5.27
N TRP A 47 1.76 5.58 4.06
CA TRP A 47 0.50 4.85 3.85
C TRP A 47 0.49 3.49 4.54
N SER A 48 1.60 2.74 4.48
CA SER A 48 1.72 1.46 5.16
C SER A 48 1.58 1.62 6.67
N LEU A 49 2.31 2.57 7.27
CA LEU A 49 2.24 2.84 8.70
C LEU A 49 0.82 3.29 9.12
N GLY A 50 0.21 4.18 8.33
CA GLY A 50 -1.17 4.59 8.54
C GLY A 50 -2.13 3.40 8.53
N CYS A 51 -2.01 2.49 7.56
CA CYS A 51 -2.84 1.28 7.50
C CYS A 51 -2.62 0.37 8.72
N VAL A 52 -1.39 0.21 9.21
CA VAL A 52 -1.11 -0.55 10.44
C VAL A 52 -1.84 0.07 11.63
N ILE A 53 -1.71 1.39 11.83
CA ILE A 53 -2.40 2.11 12.91
C ILE A 53 -3.93 1.94 12.77
N THR A 54 -4.46 2.07 11.56
CA THR A 54 -5.89 1.89 11.30
C THR A 54 -6.36 0.47 11.58
N ILE A 55 -5.61 -0.56 11.19
CA ILE A 55 -5.93 -1.96 11.49
C ILE A 55 -6.00 -2.17 13.00
N LEU A 56 -4.99 -1.71 13.75
CA LEU A 56 -4.95 -1.83 15.21
C LEU A 56 -6.14 -1.11 15.84
N TYR A 57 -6.40 0.13 15.43
CA TYR A 57 -7.52 0.90 15.93
C TYR A 57 -8.88 0.26 15.63
N ALA A 58 -9.12 -0.10 14.36
CA ALA A 58 -10.38 -0.67 13.91
C ALA A 58 -10.65 -2.04 14.56
N TRP A 59 -9.61 -2.86 14.73
CA TRP A 59 -9.74 -4.20 15.32
C TRP A 59 -9.95 -4.16 16.83
N PHE A 60 -9.13 -3.40 17.56
CA PHE A 60 -9.14 -3.44 19.03
C PHE A 60 -10.16 -2.48 19.67
N PHE A 61 -10.46 -1.35 19.03
CA PHE A 61 -11.31 -0.31 19.63
C PHE A 61 -12.68 -0.15 18.96
N VAL A 62 -12.75 -0.28 17.63
CA VAL A 62 -14.01 -0.05 16.89
C VAL A 62 -14.80 -1.35 16.66
N GLY A 63 -14.12 -2.47 16.46
CA GLY A 63 -14.73 -3.75 16.08
C GLY A 63 -15.23 -3.83 14.63
N ASP A 64 -14.83 -2.88 13.76
CA ASP A 64 -15.26 -2.86 12.35
C ASP A 64 -14.36 -3.73 11.48
N LYS A 65 -14.82 -4.97 11.26
CA LYS A 65 -14.11 -5.97 10.45
C LYS A 65 -13.95 -5.56 8.98
N ILE A 66 -14.88 -4.78 8.43
CA ILE A 66 -14.78 -4.35 7.03
C ILE A 66 -13.71 -3.29 6.90
N PHE A 67 -13.70 -2.32 7.82
CA PHE A 67 -12.64 -1.33 7.86
C PHE A 67 -11.28 -1.99 8.05
N THR A 68 -11.16 -2.93 8.99
CA THR A 68 -9.92 -3.71 9.18
C THR A 68 -9.49 -4.42 7.90
N ALA A 69 -10.40 -5.11 7.19
CA ALA A 69 -10.08 -5.85 5.97
C ALA A 69 -9.64 -4.93 4.83
N VAL A 70 -10.33 -3.79 4.64
CA VAL A 70 -9.97 -2.79 3.63
C VAL A 70 -8.59 -2.20 3.94
N SER A 71 -8.32 -1.85 5.20
CA SER A 71 -7.01 -1.33 5.62
C SER A 71 -5.91 -2.38 5.48
N ALA A 72 -6.19 -3.66 5.73
CA ALA A 72 -5.25 -4.76 5.51
C ALA A 72 -4.91 -4.93 4.01
N GLY A 73 -5.90 -4.86 3.13
CA GLY A 73 -5.66 -4.87 1.69
C GLY A 73 -4.79 -3.70 1.23
N ASN A 74 -5.07 -2.48 1.73
CA ASN A 74 -4.26 -1.30 1.44
C ASN A 74 -2.83 -1.42 2.01
N LEU A 75 -2.65 -2.03 3.18
CA LEU A 75 -1.33 -2.32 3.75
C LEU A 75 -0.54 -3.27 2.86
N ILE A 76 -1.17 -4.34 2.35
CA ILE A 76 -0.50 -5.28 1.44
C ILE A 76 -0.05 -4.56 0.16
N GLY A 77 -0.94 -3.77 -0.45
CA GLY A 77 -0.63 -3.02 -1.66
C GLY A 77 0.48 -1.96 -1.45
N SER A 78 0.27 -1.05 -0.50
CA SER A 78 1.24 0.02 -0.21
C SER A 78 2.56 -0.52 0.33
N GLY A 79 2.53 -1.54 1.18
CA GLY A 79 3.71 -2.20 1.73
C GLY A 79 4.52 -2.91 0.64
N THR A 80 3.86 -3.59 -0.31
CA THR A 80 4.55 -4.22 -1.44
C THR A 80 5.27 -3.17 -2.29
N VAL A 81 4.60 -2.06 -2.62
CA VAL A 81 5.22 -0.95 -3.35
C VAL A 81 6.42 -0.39 -2.59
N PHE A 82 6.27 -0.12 -1.30
CA PHE A 82 7.35 0.39 -0.44
C PHE A 82 8.56 -0.56 -0.43
N LEU A 83 8.34 -1.86 -0.22
CA LEU A 83 9.38 -2.87 -0.18
C LEU A 83 10.11 -3.02 -1.53
N LEU A 84 9.38 -2.93 -2.65
CA LEU A 84 9.98 -2.95 -3.98
C LEU A 84 10.89 -1.74 -4.20
N ILE A 85 10.45 -0.54 -3.84
CA ILE A 85 11.26 0.68 -3.93
C ILE A 85 12.50 0.55 -3.04
N ALA A 86 12.32 0.15 -1.78
CA ALA A 86 13.41 -0.04 -0.83
C ALA A 86 14.45 -1.02 -1.37
N LYS A 87 14.02 -2.21 -1.80
CA LYS A 87 14.90 -3.25 -2.36
C LYS A 87 15.70 -2.72 -3.57
N LYS A 88 15.06 -2.00 -4.49
CA LYS A 88 15.74 -1.44 -5.67
C LYS A 88 16.74 -0.35 -5.31
N ARG A 89 16.40 0.56 -4.40
CA ARG A 89 17.30 1.64 -3.94
C ARG A 89 18.50 1.09 -3.18
N PHE A 90 18.31 0.10 -2.29
CA PHE A 90 19.42 -0.56 -1.60
C PHE A 90 20.38 -1.24 -2.58
N HIS A 91 19.84 -2.00 -3.54
CA HIS A 91 20.69 -2.66 -4.54
C HIS A 91 21.42 -1.65 -5.45
N SER A 92 20.80 -0.52 -5.80
CA SER A 92 21.46 0.54 -6.58
C SER A 92 22.65 1.14 -5.83
N LYS A 93 22.46 1.50 -4.54
CA LYS A 93 23.55 2.01 -3.70
C LYS A 93 24.70 1.02 -3.55
N THR A 94 24.41 -0.26 -3.36
CA THR A 94 25.46 -1.30 -3.29
C THR A 94 26.22 -1.44 -4.61
N LYS A 95 25.57 -1.27 -5.76
CA LYS A 95 26.25 -1.36 -7.06
C LYS A 95 27.15 -0.14 -7.32
N GLU A 96 26.72 1.06 -6.93
CA GLU A 96 27.55 2.27 -6.99
C GLU A 96 28.77 2.20 -6.05
N SER A 97 28.66 1.55 -4.88
CA SER A 97 29.80 1.41 -3.96
C SER A 97 30.86 0.38 -4.39
N ILE A 98 30.56 -0.48 -5.38
CA ILE A 98 31.45 -1.57 -5.82
C ILE A 98 32.14 -1.24 -7.16
N LEU A 99 31.60 -0.31 -7.95
CA LEU A 99 32.21 0.14 -9.20
C LEU A 99 33.07 1.39 -8.91
N PRO A 100 34.38 1.37 -9.25
CA PRO A 100 35.28 2.51 -9.06
C PRO A 100 34.96 3.70 -9.98
#